data_AF-A0A161MGE0-F1
#
_entry.id   AF-A0A161MGE0-F1
#
_cell.length_a   1.000
_cell.length_b   1.000
_cell.length_c   1.000
_cell.angle_alpha   90.00
_cell.angle_beta   90.00
_cell.angle_gamma   90.00
#
_symmetry.space_group_name_H-M   'P 1'
#
loop_
_entity.id
_entity.type
_entity.pdbx_description
1 polymer ?
#
loop_
_entity_poly.entity_id
_entity_poly.type
_entity_poly.pdbx_seq_one_letter_code
_entity_poly.pdbx_strand_id
1 'polypeptide(L)'
;QAFVIFKEIASATNALRSMQGFPFYEKPMKIAYSKTDSDVIAKLKGTYQERPKKTRRPNPTDEPVESKKAKRKAAKEQARNMQQQNTLTNRNPSMHPTMGTTVPEQPPNQILFLTNLPDETNEMMLSMLFNQFPGFKEVRLVPNRHDIAFVEFENEHQSAEAKLSLNGFKIT
;
A
#
# COMPACT_ATOMS: atom_id res chain seq x y z
N GLN A 1 -0.12 -6.22 1.56
CA GLN A 1 0.17 -7.12 2.71
C GLN A 1 1.50 -6.68 3.30
N ALA A 2 1.67 -6.78 4.61
CA ALA A 2 2.90 -6.42 5.31
C ALA A 2 3.17 -7.45 6.43
N PHE A 3 4.40 -7.48 6.93
CA PHE A 3 4.79 -8.27 8.10
C PHE A 3 5.39 -7.33 9.15
N VAL A 4 4.74 -7.20 10.30
CA VAL A 4 5.23 -6.44 11.45
C VAL A 4 5.85 -7.41 12.44
N ILE A 5 7.07 -7.14 12.89
CA ILE A 5 7.84 -8.01 13.79
C ILE A 5 7.95 -7.32 15.13
N PHE A 6 7.31 -7.89 16.15
CA PHE A 6 7.47 -7.47 17.54
C PHE A 6 8.58 -8.27 18.22
N LYS A 7 9.26 -7.67 19.20
CA LYS A 7 10.22 -8.37 20.07
C LYS A 7 9.55 -9.49 20.89
N GLU A 8 8.29 -9.28 21.30
CA GLU A 8 7.56 -10.15 22.22
C GLU A 8 6.19 -10.57 21.68
N ILE A 9 5.80 -11.81 21.99
CA ILE A 9 4.53 -12.40 21.53
C ILE A 9 3.32 -11.68 22.16
N ALA A 10 3.45 -11.22 23.41
CA ALA A 10 2.41 -10.46 24.10
C ALA A 10 2.06 -9.15 23.38
N SER A 11 3.07 -8.40 22.92
CA SER A 11 2.89 -7.18 22.13
C SER A 11 2.18 -7.47 20.80
N ALA A 12 2.59 -8.52 20.09
CA ALA A 12 1.93 -8.95 18.85
C ALA A 12 0.47 -9.39 19.07
N THR A 13 0.18 -10.03 20.22
CA THR A 13 -1.17 -10.45 20.60
C THR A 13 -2.06 -9.26 20.92
N ASN A 14 -1.52 -8.26 21.62
CA ASN A 14 -2.23 -7.01 21.91
C ASN A 14 -2.52 -6.24 20.60
N ALA A 15 -1.51 -6.02 19.75
CA ALA A 15 -1.69 -5.36 18.46
C ALA A 15 -2.73 -6.07 17.57
N LEU A 16 -2.71 -7.41 17.51
CA LEU A 16 -3.70 -8.17 16.77
C LEU A 16 -5.12 -7.99 17.31
N ARG A 17 -5.32 -7.98 18.63
CA ARG A 17 -6.65 -7.79 19.24
C ARG A 17 -7.16 -6.36 19.07
N SER A 18 -6.29 -5.38 19.35
CA SER A 18 -6.66 -3.96 19.46
C SER A 18 -6.77 -3.26 18.10
N MET A 19 -6.17 -3.80 17.03
CA MET A 19 -6.23 -3.22 15.68
C MET A 19 -6.94 -4.12 14.64
N GLN A 20 -7.56 -5.24 15.03
CA GLN A 20 -8.36 -6.04 14.11
C GLN A 20 -9.57 -5.23 13.60
N GLY A 21 -9.73 -5.16 12.29
CA GLY A 21 -10.82 -4.40 11.65
C GLY A 21 -10.63 -2.88 11.68
N PHE A 22 -9.55 -2.35 12.27
CA PHE A 22 -9.28 -0.92 12.34
C PHE A 22 -9.31 -0.27 10.95
N PRO A 23 -10.08 0.81 10.71
CA PRO A 23 -10.13 1.47 9.41
C PRO A 23 -8.78 2.05 9.01
N PHE A 24 -8.20 1.55 7.90
CA PHE A 24 -6.92 1.98 7.38
C PHE A 24 -7.02 2.20 5.87
N TYR A 25 -6.97 3.47 5.44
CA TYR A 25 -7.29 3.92 4.08
C TYR A 25 -8.63 3.34 3.57
N GLU A 26 -9.72 3.69 4.25
CA GLU A 26 -11.10 3.29 3.96
C GLU A 26 -11.36 1.77 3.91
N LYS A 27 -10.48 0.96 4.50
CA LYS A 27 -10.58 -0.50 4.51
C LYS A 27 -10.29 -1.07 5.90
N PRO A 28 -11.14 -1.97 6.44
CA PRO A 28 -10.88 -2.58 7.74
C PRO A 28 -9.64 -3.48 7.67
N MET A 29 -8.64 -3.18 8.51
CA MET A 29 -7.38 -3.93 8.54
C MET A 29 -7.63 -5.39 8.94
N LYS A 30 -6.97 -6.34 8.26
CA LYS A 30 -7.04 -7.76 8.58
C LYS A 30 -5.68 -8.26 9.06
N ILE A 31 -5.58 -8.53 10.35
CA ILE A 31 -4.36 -8.95 11.05
C ILE A 31 -4.45 -10.44 11.39
N ALA A 32 -3.36 -11.17 11.18
CA ALA A 32 -3.19 -12.57 11.55
C ALA A 32 -1.72 -12.86 11.85
N TYR A 33 -1.44 -13.89 12.65
CA TYR A 33 -0.07 -14.37 12.86
C TYR A 33 0.54 -14.93 11.57
N SER A 34 1.87 -14.81 11.43
CA SER A 34 2.59 -15.44 10.33
C SER A 34 2.61 -16.96 10.48
N LYS A 35 2.56 -17.68 9.35
CA LYS A 35 2.64 -19.16 9.33
C LYS A 35 4.03 -19.71 9.65
N THR A 36 5.05 -18.85 9.66
CA THR A 36 6.43 -19.17 10.03
C THR A 36 7.03 -17.98 10.77
N ASP A 37 8.04 -18.23 11.59
CA ASP A 37 8.90 -17.16 12.11
C ASP A 37 9.58 -16.39 10.97
N SER A 38 9.86 -15.11 11.23
CA SER A 38 10.67 -14.24 10.38
C SER A 38 12.16 -14.47 10.65
N ASP A 39 13.00 -14.18 9.65
CA ASP A 39 14.45 -14.42 9.73
C ASP A 39 15.12 -13.72 10.92
N VAL A 40 14.64 -12.56 11.35
CA VAL A 40 15.13 -11.84 12.54
C VAL A 40 14.82 -12.61 13.82
N ILE A 41 13.59 -13.09 13.98
CA ILE A 41 13.16 -13.88 15.15
C ILE A 41 13.85 -15.25 15.16
N ALA A 42 13.99 -15.90 14.00
CA ALA A 42 14.70 -17.16 13.88
C ALA A 42 16.19 -17.02 14.23
N LYS A 43 16.84 -15.91 13.85
CA LYS A 43 18.23 -15.60 14.27
C LYS A 43 18.34 -15.38 15.78
N LEU A 44 17.43 -14.60 16.37
CA LEU A 44 17.38 -14.36 17.82
C LEU A 44 17.11 -15.65 18.62
N LYS A 45 16.34 -16.59 18.08
CA LYS A 45 16.08 -17.92 18.68
C LYS A 45 17.18 -18.96 18.41
N GLY A 46 18.18 -18.66 17.59
CA GLY A 46 19.17 -19.64 17.12
C GLY A 46 18.62 -20.71 16.16
N THR A 47 17.36 -20.60 15.71
CA THR A 47 16.67 -21.54 14.82
C THR A 47 16.75 -21.16 13.33
N TYR A 48 17.60 -20.19 12.97
CA TYR A 48 17.75 -19.73 11.59
C TYR A 48 18.43 -20.78 10.72
N GLN A 49 17.66 -21.34 9.79
CA GLN A 49 18.18 -22.07 8.63
C GLN A 49 18.20 -21.13 7.43
N GLU A 50 19.33 -21.01 6.72
CA GLU A 50 19.39 -20.26 5.46
C GLU A 50 18.57 -21.01 4.40
N ARG A 51 17.31 -20.58 4.22
CA ARG A 51 16.45 -21.08 3.16
C ARG A 51 17.13 -20.73 1.82
N PRO A 52 17.29 -21.68 0.87
CA PRO A 52 17.99 -21.41 -0.38
C PRO A 52 17.38 -20.19 -1.03
N LYS A 53 18.22 -19.20 -1.39
CA LYS A 53 17.80 -17.88 -1.89
C LYS A 53 16.94 -18.07 -3.14
N LYS A 54 15.62 -18.14 -2.93
CA LYS A 54 14.64 -18.38 -3.99
C LYS A 54 14.75 -17.22 -4.95
N THR A 55 15.40 -17.47 -6.09
CA THR A 55 15.92 -16.43 -6.97
C THR A 55 14.83 -15.42 -7.23
N ARG A 56 15.02 -14.17 -6.76
CA ARG A 56 14.11 -13.08 -7.14
C ARG A 56 14.13 -13.08 -8.65
N ARG A 57 13.00 -13.41 -9.28
CA ARG A 57 12.89 -13.31 -10.74
C ARG A 57 13.30 -11.88 -11.09
N PRO A 58 14.29 -11.67 -11.97
CA PRO A 58 14.74 -10.33 -12.29
C PRO A 58 13.54 -9.49 -12.72
N ASN A 59 13.57 -8.20 -12.35
CA ASN A 59 12.54 -7.26 -12.80
C ASN A 59 12.50 -7.31 -14.34
N PRO A 60 11.31 -7.41 -14.97
CA PRO A 60 11.21 -7.67 -16.40
C PRO A 60 11.38 -6.37 -17.23
N THR A 61 12.46 -5.63 -16.99
CA THR A 61 12.79 -4.36 -17.64
C THR A 61 13.89 -4.47 -18.69
N ASP A 62 14.76 -5.48 -18.60
CA ASP A 62 15.95 -5.63 -19.46
C ASP A 62 16.05 -7.05 -20.06
N GLU A 63 15.09 -7.44 -20.92
CA GLU A 63 15.19 -8.61 -21.81
C GLU A 63 14.27 -8.45 -23.06
N PRO A 64 14.68 -8.86 -24.28
CA PRO A 64 13.93 -8.59 -25.53
C PRO A 64 12.53 -9.22 -25.66
N VAL A 65 11.69 -8.58 -26.49
CA VAL A 65 10.22 -8.74 -26.50
C VAL A 65 9.71 -9.76 -27.55
N GLU A 66 10.19 -11.01 -27.51
CA GLU A 66 9.78 -12.04 -28.50
C GLU A 66 9.13 -13.30 -27.87
N SER A 67 9.60 -13.77 -26.70
CA SER A 67 9.33 -15.14 -26.21
C SER A 67 8.03 -15.37 -25.43
N LYS A 68 7.20 -14.34 -25.19
CA LYS A 68 6.00 -14.42 -24.31
C LYS A 68 4.68 -14.81 -25.00
N LYS A 69 4.61 -14.85 -26.34
CA LYS A 69 3.33 -15.01 -27.09
C LYS A 69 2.72 -16.42 -26.99
N ALA A 70 3.53 -17.46 -26.75
CA ALA A 70 3.08 -18.86 -26.77
C ALA A 70 2.28 -19.29 -25.52
N LYS A 71 2.70 -18.91 -24.30
CA LYS A 71 2.16 -19.49 -23.05
C LYS A 71 0.78 -18.97 -22.61
N ARG A 72 0.20 -17.97 -23.29
CA ARG A 72 -1.16 -17.45 -22.98
C ARG A 72 -2.32 -18.27 -23.58
N LYS A 73 -2.07 -19.21 -24.51
CA LYS A 73 -3.14 -20.04 -25.12
C LYS A 73 -3.59 -21.23 -24.24
N ALA A 74 -2.68 -21.91 -23.56
CA ALA A 74 -2.96 -23.19 -22.89
C ALA A 74 -3.85 -23.09 -21.63
N ALA A 75 -4.01 -21.91 -21.02
CA ALA A 75 -4.72 -21.75 -19.74
C ALA A 75 -6.23 -21.44 -19.87
N LYS A 76 -6.77 -21.31 -21.09
CA LYS A 76 -8.17 -20.88 -21.32
C LYS A 76 -9.16 -22.05 -21.56
N GLU A 77 -8.65 -23.28 -21.62
CA GLU A 77 -9.40 -24.44 -22.14
C GLU A 77 -9.99 -25.37 -21.06
N GLN A 78 -9.43 -25.36 -19.84
CA GLN A 78 -9.85 -26.25 -18.74
C GLN A 78 -11.00 -25.71 -17.87
N ALA A 79 -11.45 -24.47 -18.10
CA ALA A 79 -12.42 -23.79 -17.25
C ALA A 79 -13.90 -23.97 -17.69
N ARG A 80 -14.25 -25.11 -18.32
CA ARG A 80 -15.57 -25.25 -19.01
C ARG A 80 -16.45 -26.44 -18.62
N ASN A 81 -15.94 -27.44 -17.89
CA ASN A 81 -16.75 -28.57 -17.39
C ASN A 81 -16.78 -28.61 -15.86
N MET A 82 -17.83 -28.02 -15.27
CA MET A 82 -18.62 -28.52 -14.13
C MET A 82 -19.54 -27.41 -13.59
N GLN A 83 -20.73 -27.29 -14.19
CA GLN A 83 -21.96 -26.97 -13.46
C GLN A 83 -22.42 -28.29 -12.79
N GLN A 84 -23.31 -28.35 -11.78
CA GLN A 84 -24.55 -27.62 -11.57
C GLN A 84 -25.02 -27.79 -10.10
N GLN A 85 -26.21 -27.27 -9.74
CA GLN A 85 -26.89 -27.32 -8.42
C GLN A 85 -26.30 -26.40 -7.31
N ASN A 86 -27.09 -25.69 -6.48
CA ASN A 86 -28.55 -25.48 -6.53
C ASN A 86 -29.04 -24.12 -5.96
N THR A 87 -30.05 -23.56 -6.63
CA THR A 87 -31.21 -22.73 -6.16
C THR A 87 -31.13 -21.72 -4.99
N LEU A 88 -31.59 -20.48 -5.29
CA LEU A 88 -32.45 -19.54 -4.48
C LEU A 88 -32.12 -19.33 -2.98
N THR A 89 -32.02 -18.12 -2.41
CA THR A 89 -32.65 -16.79 -2.68
C THR A 89 -31.75 -15.68 -2.03
N ASN A 90 -32.00 -14.37 -1.88
CA ASN A 90 -33.16 -13.46 -2.05
C ASN A 90 -32.72 -12.00 -2.41
N ARG A 91 -33.68 -11.05 -2.38
CA ARG A 91 -33.54 -9.57 -2.54
C ARG A 91 -33.14 -8.90 -1.19
N ASN A 92 -32.71 -7.64 -1.06
CA ASN A 92 -33.06 -6.37 -1.73
C ASN A 92 -31.85 -5.36 -1.78
N PRO A 93 -31.97 -4.15 -2.38
CA PRO A 93 -30.80 -3.33 -2.81
C PRO A 93 -30.54 -2.01 -2.04
N SER A 94 -29.51 -1.30 -2.51
CA SER A 94 -29.29 0.18 -2.51
C SER A 94 -29.21 0.97 -1.18
N MET A 95 -28.06 1.64 -0.96
CA MET A 95 -27.93 3.11 -1.18
C MET A 95 -26.48 3.61 -1.05
N HIS A 96 -26.07 4.50 -1.96
CA HIS A 96 -25.16 5.62 -1.66
C HIS A 96 -26.05 6.81 -1.26
N PRO A 97 -25.61 7.72 -0.37
CA PRO A 97 -24.99 8.95 -0.89
C PRO A 97 -23.86 9.56 -0.03
N THR A 98 -23.06 10.39 -0.72
CA THR A 98 -22.24 11.55 -0.28
C THR A 98 -22.17 11.96 1.21
N MET A 99 -20.95 12.21 1.72
CA MET A 99 -20.44 13.58 2.05
C MET A 99 -19.11 13.53 2.83
N GLY A 100 -18.22 14.52 2.62
CA GLY A 100 -17.16 14.92 3.57
C GLY A 100 -15.97 13.97 3.78
N THR A 101 -14.98 13.98 2.88
CA THR A 101 -13.70 13.27 3.08
C THR A 101 -12.73 14.06 3.96
N THR A 102 -12.84 13.94 5.29
CA THR A 102 -11.75 14.30 6.20
C THR A 102 -10.70 13.19 6.21
N VAL A 103 -9.45 13.48 5.85
CA VAL A 103 -8.36 12.50 5.91
C VAL A 103 -8.12 12.15 7.39
N PRO A 104 -8.25 10.88 7.83
CA PRO A 104 -8.05 10.51 9.22
C PRO A 104 -6.64 10.85 9.68
N GLU A 105 -6.53 11.52 10.84
CA GLU A 105 -5.29 12.04 11.39
C GLU A 105 -4.28 10.90 11.62
N GLN A 106 -3.38 10.72 10.65
CA GLN A 106 -2.23 9.85 10.82
C GLN A 106 -1.28 10.47 11.86
N PRO A 107 -0.61 9.66 12.70
CA PRO A 107 0.47 10.14 13.55
C PRO A 107 1.50 10.95 12.75
N PRO A 108 2.20 11.91 13.39
CA PRO A 108 3.27 12.68 12.76
C PRO A 108 4.24 11.78 11.98
N ASN A 109 4.59 12.21 10.77
CA ASN A 109 5.36 11.42 9.82
C ASN A 109 6.07 12.37 8.84
N GLN A 110 7.38 12.19 8.65
CA GLN A 110 8.18 12.96 7.71
C GLN A 110 7.74 12.83 6.23
N ILE A 111 6.92 11.82 5.90
CA ILE A 111 6.37 11.64 4.55
C ILE A 111 4.90 12.07 4.50
N LEU A 112 4.60 13.06 3.67
CA LEU A 112 3.23 13.43 3.29
C LEU A 112 2.74 12.54 2.15
N PHE A 113 1.48 12.11 2.24
CA PHE A 113 0.77 11.38 1.19
C PHE A 113 -0.26 12.31 0.55
N LEU A 114 -0.06 12.60 -0.74
CA LEU A 114 -0.94 13.45 -1.53
C LEU A 114 -1.93 12.58 -2.32
N THR A 115 -3.17 13.04 -2.42
CA THR A 115 -4.28 12.32 -3.08
C THR A 115 -5.22 13.28 -3.81
N ASN A 116 -5.84 12.81 -4.89
CA ASN A 116 -6.70 13.61 -5.78
C ASN A 116 -5.92 14.70 -6.53
N LEU A 117 -4.69 14.41 -6.90
CA LEU A 117 -3.90 15.25 -7.80
C LEU A 117 -4.51 15.20 -9.22
N PRO A 118 -4.58 16.32 -9.97
CA PRO A 118 -4.90 16.33 -11.39
C PRO A 118 -3.95 15.44 -12.21
N ASP A 119 -4.44 14.83 -13.31
CA ASP A 119 -3.62 13.95 -14.18
C ASP A 119 -2.41 14.66 -14.81
N GLU A 120 -2.46 16.00 -14.94
CA GLU A 120 -1.36 16.83 -15.44
C GLU A 120 -0.29 17.15 -14.37
N THR A 121 -0.49 16.73 -13.11
CA THR A 121 0.43 17.01 -12.00
C THR A 121 1.73 16.24 -12.17
N ASN A 122 2.83 16.96 -12.34
CA ASN A 122 4.16 16.39 -12.50
C ASN A 122 5.06 16.67 -11.28
N GLU A 123 6.10 15.85 -11.13
CA GLU A 123 7.06 15.90 -10.01
C GLU A 123 7.64 17.31 -9.84
N MET A 124 8.00 17.98 -10.94
CA MET A 124 8.58 19.33 -10.92
C MET A 124 7.62 20.39 -10.34
N MET A 125 6.31 20.27 -10.56
CA MET A 125 5.31 21.20 -10.00
C MET A 125 5.19 21.01 -8.48
N LEU A 126 5.16 19.75 -8.03
CA LEU A 126 5.14 19.41 -6.61
C LEU A 126 6.45 19.83 -5.93
N SER A 127 7.60 19.59 -6.56
CA SER A 127 8.90 20.02 -6.03
C SER A 127 8.97 21.55 -5.91
N MET A 128 8.46 22.32 -6.87
CA MET A 128 8.34 23.79 -6.72
C MET A 128 7.45 24.18 -5.54
N LEU A 129 6.28 23.53 -5.38
CA LEU A 129 5.30 23.83 -4.33
C LEU A 129 5.79 23.44 -2.91
N PHE A 130 6.59 22.39 -2.78
CA PHE A 130 7.07 21.88 -1.49
C PHE A 130 8.48 22.37 -1.11
N ASN A 131 9.33 22.75 -2.06
CA ASN A 131 10.67 23.31 -1.80
C ASN A 131 10.65 24.68 -1.08
N GLN A 132 9.49 25.35 -1.03
CA GLN A 132 9.33 26.56 -0.20
C GLN A 132 9.29 26.27 1.32
N PHE A 133 9.13 25.01 1.74
CA PHE A 133 9.08 24.60 3.14
C PHE A 133 10.45 24.03 3.59
N PRO A 134 10.95 24.39 4.79
CA PRO A 134 12.23 23.90 5.29
C PRO A 134 12.33 22.37 5.33
N GLY A 135 13.50 21.84 4.95
CA GLY A 135 13.79 20.40 5.05
C GLY A 135 13.08 19.50 4.04
N PHE A 136 12.46 20.04 2.99
CA PHE A 136 12.02 19.26 1.83
C PHE A 136 13.19 18.42 1.25
N LYS A 137 12.95 17.14 0.93
CA LYS A 137 13.94 16.23 0.33
C LYS A 137 13.59 15.80 -1.09
N GLU A 138 12.46 15.11 -1.28
CA GLU A 138 12.07 14.53 -2.56
C GLU A 138 10.55 14.45 -2.74
N VAL A 139 10.12 14.42 -4.00
CA VAL A 139 8.77 14.01 -4.43
C VAL A 139 8.87 12.67 -5.13
N ARG A 140 7.92 11.78 -4.87
CA ARG A 140 7.84 10.44 -5.47
C ARG A 140 6.44 10.16 -6.00
N LEU A 141 6.27 10.30 -7.31
CA LEU A 141 5.06 9.88 -8.03
C LEU A 141 4.94 8.34 -8.02
N VAL A 142 3.71 7.82 -8.15
CA VAL A 142 3.48 6.37 -8.19
C VAL A 142 3.34 5.87 -9.63
N PRO A 143 4.17 4.91 -10.10
CA PRO A 143 4.05 4.40 -11.46
C PRO A 143 2.67 3.80 -11.74
N ASN A 144 2.03 4.25 -12.83
CA ASN A 144 0.65 3.92 -13.23
C ASN A 144 -0.45 4.53 -12.32
N ARG A 145 -0.14 5.59 -11.54
CA ARG A 145 -1.10 6.35 -10.72
C ARG A 145 -0.68 7.81 -10.57
N HIS A 146 -1.32 8.67 -11.35
CA HIS A 146 -1.08 10.12 -11.34
C HIS A 146 -1.89 10.85 -10.25
N ASP A 147 -2.91 10.18 -9.69
CA ASP A 147 -3.80 10.68 -8.64
C ASP A 147 -3.12 10.84 -7.25
N ILE A 148 -1.91 10.28 -7.08
CA ILE A 148 -1.20 10.19 -5.80
C ILE A 148 0.30 10.46 -5.92
N ALA A 149 0.86 11.07 -4.88
CA ALA A 149 2.29 11.27 -4.71
C ALA A 149 2.70 11.15 -3.24
N PHE A 150 3.99 10.95 -3.00
CA PHE A 150 4.60 11.09 -1.68
C PHE A 150 5.60 12.26 -1.69
N VAL A 151 5.68 13.00 -0.59
CA VAL A 151 6.68 14.07 -0.40
C VAL A 151 7.40 13.80 0.91
N GLU A 152 8.73 13.67 0.89
CA GLU A 152 9.53 13.44 2.10
C GLU A 152 10.20 14.73 2.58
N PHE A 153 10.16 14.94 3.90
CA PHE A 153 10.86 15.98 4.65
C PHE A 153 11.97 15.40 5.55
N GLU A 154 12.81 16.25 6.13
CA GLU A 154 13.80 15.88 7.14
C GLU A 154 13.14 15.39 8.43
N ASN A 155 12.13 16.11 8.92
CA ASN A 155 11.45 15.84 10.17
C ASN A 155 9.91 15.91 10.05
N GLU A 156 9.22 15.21 10.96
CA GLU A 156 7.75 15.22 11.09
C GLU A 156 7.14 16.59 11.39
N HIS A 157 7.92 17.51 11.97
CA HIS A 157 7.46 18.87 12.29
C HIS A 157 7.31 19.72 11.02
N GLN A 158 8.32 19.69 10.15
CA GLN A 158 8.33 20.38 8.86
C GLN A 158 7.22 19.87 7.93
N SER A 159 7.03 18.54 7.88
CA SER A 159 5.94 17.96 7.10
C SER A 159 4.57 18.35 7.67
N ALA A 160 4.42 18.46 8.99
CA ALA A 160 3.20 18.96 9.62
C ALA A 160 2.92 20.43 9.27
N GLU A 161 3.92 21.30 9.23
CA GLU A 161 3.77 22.70 8.79
C GLU A 161 3.36 22.78 7.31
N ALA A 162 4.06 22.07 6.42
CA ALA A 162 3.72 22.00 5.00
C ALA A 162 2.30 21.43 4.77
N LYS A 163 1.90 20.42 5.54
CA LYS A 163 0.53 19.88 5.57
C LYS A 163 -0.47 20.94 6.02
N LEU A 164 -0.22 21.68 7.10
CA LEU A 164 -1.13 22.71 7.58
C LEU A 164 -1.31 23.85 6.55
N SER A 165 -0.27 24.21 5.81
CA SER A 165 -0.34 25.23 4.76
C SER A 165 -0.95 24.78 3.44
N LEU A 166 -0.83 23.49 3.06
CA LEU A 166 -1.27 22.96 1.76
C LEU A 166 -2.44 21.97 1.82
N ASN A 167 -2.94 21.58 2.99
CA ASN A 167 -4.08 20.67 3.10
C ASN A 167 -5.37 21.32 2.56
N GLY A 168 -5.88 20.77 1.45
CA GLY A 168 -7.03 21.34 0.72
C GLY A 168 -6.64 22.38 -0.35
N PHE A 169 -5.35 22.68 -0.52
CA PHE A 169 -4.86 23.44 -1.66
C PHE A 169 -5.16 22.68 -2.95
N LYS A 170 -5.67 23.39 -3.97
CA LYS A 170 -5.96 22.83 -5.29
C LYS A 170 -4.94 23.36 -6.28
N ILE A 171 -4.18 22.44 -6.86
CA ILE A 171 -3.45 22.69 -8.11
C ILE A 171 -4.53 22.76 -9.21
N THR A 172 -4.53 23.85 -9.96
CA THR A 172 -5.45 24.16 -11.08
C THR A 172 -4.67 24.39 -12.34
#